data_AF-A0A4P7GRG6-F1
#
_entry.id   AF-A0A4P7GRG6-F1
#
_cell.length_a   1.000
_cell.length_b   1.000
_cell.length_c   1.000
_cell.angle_alpha   90.00
_cell.angle_beta   90.00
_cell.angle_gamma   90.00
#
_symmetry.space_group_name_H-M   'P 1'
#
loop_
_entity.id
_entity.type
_entity.pdbx_description
1 polymer ?
#
loop_
_entity_poly.entity_id
_entity_poly.type
_entity_poly.pdbx_seq_one_letter_code
_entity_poly.pdbx_strand_id
1 'polypeptide(L)'
;MDCGEPVPPAPALRDGDPAPHAAVRGASAQVAPVAGRGAARVAGRGADGAAAPARADVVPARLVLEDGTQWFGRLVAGPGPGRGGAGGAWAVTGEVVFNTAMTGYQELLSDPSYDGQIVVLTYPLVGNYGVHDGEDESAGPRVQALIARELFDAGAVGLQPLAAHLAAAGVPAADGFDTRALTRHLRRHGTLRGVLTTDFGVPVEELAARAARWRPPSALEAGTRRPYRLEPPRAATATPDGAIPAPDGVGSAGPAVPAGAGHHAVLVDFGVKRNILRALVAQGWRVTVVPARTPADDILALRPDVVILSNGPGDPRDLGEVLGTVRRVAEAVPTFGICLGHQLLGLAFGGRAYKLPFGHRGANHPVKEIAVAAWAGAGGGEGRVFMTSQNHGYALDAESLEAAGLIVTHVNLNDGTVEGLCHPHLPVRGLQFHPEAAPGPRDAAPLLAEFLRQVTGGAPARAAEGAAVGAGRGSAAAPATGAGRAAGAERPAGGTGPAPAAAGRWLAAAPGAVEGGIAGA
;
A
#
# COMPACT_ATOMS: atom_id res chain seq x y z
N MET A 1 -17.35 -39.22 -0.16
CA MET A 1 -16.26 -39.50 0.80
C MET A 1 -16.51 -38.61 1.99
N ASP A 2 -16.35 -39.19 3.18
CA ASP A 2 -16.85 -38.76 4.48
C ASP A 2 -16.63 -37.26 4.79
N CYS A 3 -17.69 -36.58 5.19
CA CYS A 3 -17.69 -35.16 5.55
C CYS A 3 -17.24 -35.03 7.01
N GLY A 4 -16.00 -34.59 7.24
CA GLY A 4 -15.46 -34.35 8.58
C GLY A 4 -16.29 -33.34 9.38
N GLU A 5 -16.41 -33.61 10.68
CA GLU A 5 -17.24 -32.91 11.65
C GLU A 5 -16.95 -31.39 11.75
N PRO A 6 -17.96 -30.57 12.11
CA PRO A 6 -17.80 -29.13 12.30
C PRO A 6 -16.96 -28.79 13.53
N VAL A 7 -16.10 -27.79 13.39
CA VAL A 7 -15.28 -27.19 14.45
C VAL A 7 -16.18 -26.59 15.54
N PRO A 8 -15.94 -26.86 16.85
CA PRO A 8 -16.77 -26.31 17.92
C PRO A 8 -16.60 -24.79 18.06
N PRO A 9 -17.65 -24.07 18.51
CA PRO A 9 -17.60 -22.63 18.71
C PRO A 9 -16.64 -22.23 19.84
N ALA A 10 -16.09 -21.02 19.73
CA ALA A 10 -15.22 -20.41 20.74
C ALA A 10 -15.90 -20.36 22.12
N PRO A 11 -15.15 -20.52 23.23
CA PRO A 11 -15.72 -20.54 24.56
C PRO A 11 -16.37 -19.20 24.91
N ALA A 12 -17.59 -19.26 25.46
CA ALA A 12 -18.30 -18.12 26.01
C ALA A 12 -17.48 -17.46 27.13
N LEU A 13 -17.49 -16.12 27.14
CA LEU A 13 -16.94 -15.30 28.22
C LEU A 13 -17.55 -15.76 29.56
N ARG A 14 -16.69 -16.02 30.54
CA ARG A 14 -17.13 -16.41 31.89
C ARG A 14 -17.71 -15.18 32.60
N ASP A 15 -18.85 -15.36 33.25
CA ASP A 15 -19.43 -14.36 34.15
C ASP A 15 -18.38 -13.93 35.19
N GLY A 16 -17.93 -12.67 35.11
CA GLY A 16 -16.93 -12.11 36.02
C GLY A 16 -16.02 -11.02 35.45
N ASP A 17 -15.96 -10.84 34.12
CA ASP A 17 -15.21 -9.71 33.53
C ASP A 17 -16.02 -8.39 33.63
N PRO A 18 -15.42 -7.29 34.11
CA PRO A 18 -16.13 -6.04 34.33
C PRO A 18 -16.53 -5.39 32.99
N ALA A 19 -17.81 -5.08 32.86
CA ALA A 19 -18.42 -4.42 31.71
C ALA A 19 -17.72 -3.09 31.35
N PRO A 20 -17.44 -2.81 30.07
CA PRO A 20 -17.05 -1.48 29.65
C PRO A 20 -18.32 -0.66 29.52
N HIS A 21 -18.60 0.23 30.47
CA HIS A 21 -19.31 1.51 30.31
C HIS A 21 -19.79 1.99 31.69
N ALA A 22 -18.99 2.85 32.32
CA ALA A 22 -19.48 3.79 33.33
C ALA A 22 -18.93 5.17 32.98
N ALA A 23 -19.85 6.08 32.69
CA ALA A 23 -19.59 7.47 32.39
C ALA A 23 -18.94 8.17 33.59
N VAL A 24 -17.85 8.89 33.36
CA VAL A 24 -17.36 9.91 34.29
C VAL A 24 -17.54 11.27 33.63
N ARG A 25 -18.54 12.01 34.14
CA ARG A 25 -18.67 13.45 33.90
C ARG A 25 -17.68 14.20 34.79
N GLY A 26 -17.06 15.24 34.24
CA GLY A 26 -16.59 16.39 35.02
C GLY A 26 -15.10 16.68 34.93
N ALA A 27 -14.80 17.82 34.28
CA ALA A 27 -13.93 18.90 34.75
C ALA A 27 -12.99 19.41 33.65
N SER A 28 -13.36 20.56 33.08
CA SER A 28 -12.52 21.42 32.27
C SER A 28 -11.31 21.91 33.08
N ALA A 29 -10.10 21.51 32.68
CA ALA A 29 -8.87 22.11 33.16
C ALA A 29 -8.18 22.83 32.01
N GLN A 30 -8.22 24.16 32.06
CA GLN A 30 -7.37 25.02 31.24
C GLN A 30 -5.91 24.78 31.64
N VAL A 31 -5.07 24.37 30.68
CA VAL A 31 -3.63 24.22 30.89
C VAL A 31 -2.93 25.45 30.32
N ALA A 32 -2.42 26.30 31.21
CA ALA A 32 -1.54 27.42 30.90
C ALA A 32 -0.16 26.94 30.43
N PRO A 33 0.58 27.71 29.61
CA PRO A 33 1.86 27.29 29.07
C PRO A 33 2.94 27.23 30.16
N VAL A 34 3.63 26.09 30.25
CA VAL A 34 4.77 25.90 31.15
C VAL A 34 6.00 26.59 30.53
N ALA A 35 6.46 27.66 31.18
CA ALA A 35 7.74 28.29 30.89
C ALA A 35 8.88 27.31 31.21
N GLY A 36 9.65 26.92 30.20
CA GLY A 36 10.81 26.04 30.34
C GLY A 36 11.90 26.70 31.18
N ARG A 37 12.25 26.09 32.32
CA ARG A 37 13.43 26.43 33.12
C ARG A 37 14.68 26.02 32.34
N GLY A 38 15.62 26.96 32.25
CA GLY A 38 16.86 26.82 31.49
C GLY A 38 17.75 25.66 31.97
N ALA A 39 18.18 24.83 31.02
CA ALA A 39 19.31 23.94 31.22
C ALA A 39 20.61 24.75 31.15
N ALA A 40 21.42 24.66 32.21
CA ALA A 40 22.72 25.29 32.32
C ALA A 40 23.69 24.77 31.25
N ARG A 41 24.40 25.70 30.59
CA ARG A 41 25.44 25.41 29.59
C ARG A 41 26.70 24.88 30.28
N VAL A 42 27.23 23.76 29.81
CA VAL A 42 28.65 23.41 29.99
C VAL A 42 29.45 24.14 28.91
N ALA A 43 30.32 25.04 29.33
CA ALA A 43 31.16 25.85 28.45
C ALA A 43 32.39 25.05 27.97
N GLY A 44 32.38 24.60 26.71
CA GLY A 44 33.58 24.21 25.97
C GLY A 44 34.15 25.43 25.27
N ARG A 45 35.42 25.77 25.56
CA ARG A 45 36.18 26.81 24.83
C ARG A 45 36.77 26.21 23.55
N GLY A 46 36.61 26.90 22.42
CA GLY A 46 37.63 26.93 21.36
C GLY A 46 37.14 26.77 19.92
N ALA A 47 37.44 27.82 19.13
CA ALA A 47 37.71 27.87 17.69
C ALA A 47 36.55 28.04 16.69
N ASP A 48 36.61 29.20 16.03
CA ASP A 48 36.18 29.56 14.67
C ASP A 48 34.69 29.66 14.34
N GLY A 49 34.11 30.82 14.69
CA GLY A 49 33.85 31.87 13.70
C GLY A 49 32.93 31.60 12.49
N ALA A 50 32.14 30.54 12.47
CA ALA A 50 30.99 30.45 11.55
C ALA A 50 29.75 30.96 12.28
N ALA A 51 29.24 32.13 11.88
CA ALA A 51 27.94 32.61 12.34
C ALA A 51 26.89 31.51 12.07
N ALA A 52 26.27 30.99 13.13
CA ALA A 52 25.12 30.11 13.00
C ALA A 52 24.11 30.78 12.05
N PRO A 53 23.57 30.07 11.04
CA PRO A 53 22.62 30.66 10.11
C PRO A 53 21.47 31.27 10.93
N ALA A 54 21.12 32.51 10.61
CA ALA A 54 20.00 33.21 11.24
C ALA A 54 18.79 32.27 11.22
N ARG A 55 18.21 31.98 12.39
CA ARG A 55 16.99 31.18 12.49
C ARG A 55 15.93 31.88 11.64
N ALA A 56 15.52 31.26 10.54
CA ALA A 56 14.37 31.70 9.78
C ALA A 56 13.21 31.95 10.75
N ASP A 57 12.50 33.07 10.58
CA ASP A 57 11.39 33.46 11.45
C ASP A 57 10.43 32.28 11.61
N VAL A 58 10.26 31.81 12.84
CA VAL A 58 9.37 30.70 13.14
C VAL A 58 7.95 31.17 12.88
N VAL A 59 7.31 30.63 11.83
CA VAL A 59 5.92 30.96 11.50
C VAL A 59 5.00 30.02 12.28
N PRO A 60 4.20 30.51 13.24
CA PRO A 60 3.25 29.66 13.96
C PRO A 60 2.21 29.08 13.02
N ALA A 61 1.83 27.83 13.25
CA ALA A 61 0.78 27.15 12.51
C ALA A 61 -0.22 26.51 13.47
N ARG A 62 -1.48 26.41 13.04
CA ARG A 62 -2.52 25.66 13.74
C ARG A 62 -3.29 24.76 12.78
N LEU A 63 -3.68 23.59 13.27
CA LEU A 63 -4.63 22.68 12.65
C LEU A 63 -5.94 22.76 13.43
N VAL A 64 -7.03 23.11 12.74
CA VAL A 64 -8.39 23.06 13.30
C VAL A 64 -9.14 21.91 12.65
N LEU A 65 -9.65 20.98 13.46
CA LEU A 65 -10.46 19.87 12.98
C LEU A 65 -11.95 20.26 12.93
N GLU A 66 -12.74 19.52 12.16
CA GLU A 66 -14.18 19.76 12.02
C GLU A 66 -14.99 19.58 13.32
N ASP A 67 -14.42 18.92 14.32
CA ASP A 67 -14.98 18.81 15.67
C ASP A 67 -14.66 20.02 16.57
N GLY A 68 -13.94 21.02 16.04
CA GLY A 68 -13.55 22.24 16.74
C GLY A 68 -12.26 22.12 17.54
N THR A 69 -11.61 20.95 17.57
CA THR A 69 -10.32 20.80 18.28
C THR A 69 -9.19 21.53 17.54
N GLN A 70 -8.23 22.05 18.31
CA GLN A 70 -7.09 22.80 17.80
C GLN A 70 -5.77 22.15 18.20
N TRP A 71 -4.83 22.15 17.26
CA TRP A 71 -3.47 21.66 17.45
C TRP A 71 -2.50 22.71 16.94
N PHE A 72 -1.36 22.87 17.59
CA PHE A 72 -0.41 23.94 17.30
C PHE A 72 0.96 23.37 16.95
N GLY A 73 1.64 24.08 16.06
CA GLY A 73 2.99 23.79 15.64
C GLY A 73 3.57 24.97 14.88
N ARG A 74 4.47 24.70 13.95
CA ARG A 74 5.19 25.71 13.18
C ARG A 74 5.25 25.30 11.72
N LEU A 75 5.08 26.26 10.82
CA LEU A 75 5.27 26.05 9.40
C LEU A 75 6.77 26.03 9.10
N VAL A 76 7.24 24.98 8.43
CA VAL A 76 8.64 24.82 8.00
C VAL A 76 8.77 25.10 6.52
N ALA A 77 7.80 24.64 5.73
CA ALA A 77 7.66 24.98 4.32
C ALA A 77 6.24 25.46 4.05
N GLY A 78 6.10 26.67 3.48
CA GLY A 78 4.81 27.13 2.96
C GLY A 78 4.48 26.49 1.61
N PRO A 79 3.24 26.65 1.12
CA PRO A 79 2.96 26.23 -0.24
C PRO A 79 3.87 27.05 -1.18
N GLY A 80 4.51 26.38 -2.13
CA GLY A 80 5.23 27.04 -3.20
C GLY A 80 4.45 28.17 -3.89
N PRO A 81 5.15 28.96 -4.72
CA PRO A 81 4.56 30.14 -5.38
C PRO A 81 3.26 29.79 -6.12
N GLY A 82 2.19 30.55 -5.84
CA GLY A 82 0.89 30.43 -6.52
C GLY A 82 -0.24 29.73 -5.74
N ARG A 83 0.02 29.16 -4.56
CA ARG A 83 -1.03 28.61 -3.66
C ARG A 83 -1.19 29.38 -2.33
N GLY A 84 -0.35 30.39 -2.08
CA GLY A 84 -0.51 31.39 -1.04
C GLY A 84 -0.30 32.77 -1.65
N GLY A 85 -1.17 33.72 -1.33
CA GLY A 85 -0.97 35.12 -1.73
C GLY A 85 0.36 35.63 -1.18
N ALA A 86 1.11 36.39 -1.98
CA ALA A 86 2.34 37.03 -1.54
C ALA A 86 2.09 37.79 -0.21
N GLY A 87 2.69 37.32 0.89
CA GLY A 87 2.59 37.93 2.22
C GLY A 87 1.26 37.75 2.97
N GLY A 88 0.33 36.93 2.47
CA GLY A 88 -0.96 36.66 3.12
C GLY A 88 -0.96 35.40 4.00
N ALA A 89 -1.83 35.39 5.00
CA ALA A 89 -2.07 34.18 5.79
C ALA A 89 -2.54 33.02 4.89
N TRP A 90 -2.09 31.81 5.21
CA TRP A 90 -2.23 30.65 4.34
C TRP A 90 -3.11 29.59 5.00
N ALA A 91 -3.85 28.81 4.21
CA ALA A 91 -4.63 27.67 4.69
C ALA A 91 -4.78 26.55 3.64
N VAL A 92 -4.67 25.29 4.05
CA VAL A 92 -5.13 24.12 3.27
C VAL A 92 -6.17 23.33 4.03
N THR A 93 -7.05 22.68 3.29
CA THR A 93 -8.11 21.84 3.84
C THR A 93 -7.97 20.43 3.28
N GLY A 94 -8.17 19.43 4.12
CA GLY A 94 -8.09 18.02 3.74
C GLY A 94 -8.60 17.09 4.82
N GLU A 95 -8.73 15.81 4.49
CA GLU A 95 -8.92 14.75 5.49
C GLU A 95 -7.60 14.54 6.24
N VAL A 96 -7.63 14.66 7.56
CA VAL A 96 -6.45 14.46 8.41
C VAL A 96 -6.32 12.99 8.73
N VAL A 97 -5.22 12.41 8.28
CA VAL A 97 -4.90 10.99 8.43
C VAL A 97 -3.55 10.84 9.13
N PHE A 98 -3.30 9.70 9.75
CA PHE A 98 -1.97 9.38 10.27
C PHE A 98 -1.39 8.15 9.57
N ASN A 99 -0.07 8.07 9.47
CA ASN A 99 0.63 6.88 8.97
C ASN A 99 1.74 6.45 9.95
N THR A 100 1.82 5.13 10.19
CA THR A 100 2.74 4.50 11.16
C THR A 100 4.11 4.12 10.60
N ALA A 101 4.35 4.27 9.30
CA ALA A 101 5.64 3.97 8.69
C ALA A 101 6.75 4.86 9.29
N MET A 102 7.85 4.21 9.70
CA MET A 102 9.00 4.90 10.30
C MET A 102 10.03 5.34 9.26
N THR A 103 9.96 4.79 8.06
CA THR A 103 10.79 5.11 6.90
C THR A 103 9.91 5.21 5.66
N GLY A 104 10.48 5.76 4.59
CA GLY A 104 9.79 5.85 3.31
C GLY A 104 8.83 7.03 3.20
N TYR A 105 9.13 8.15 3.86
CA TYR A 105 8.27 9.34 3.82
C TYR A 105 8.18 9.92 2.41
N GLN A 106 9.21 9.79 1.56
CA GLN A 106 9.19 10.38 0.22
C GLN A 106 8.20 9.63 -0.69
N GLU A 107 8.31 8.31 -0.70
CA GLU A 107 7.43 7.40 -1.44
C GLU A 107 5.98 7.55 -0.97
N LEU A 108 5.78 7.68 0.35
CA LEU A 108 4.48 7.95 0.95
C LEU A 108 3.91 9.30 0.49
N LEU A 109 4.68 10.38 0.60
CA LEU A 109 4.21 11.73 0.29
C LEU A 109 3.86 11.93 -1.19
N SER A 110 4.41 11.08 -2.06
CA SER A 110 4.19 11.07 -3.51
C SER A 110 3.20 10.00 -3.99
N ASP A 111 2.61 9.20 -3.10
CA ASP A 111 1.54 8.25 -3.41
C ASP A 111 0.22 8.99 -3.72
N PRO A 112 -0.35 8.84 -4.94
CA PRO A 112 -1.61 9.49 -5.32
C PRO A 112 -2.81 9.16 -4.44
N SER A 113 -2.77 8.06 -3.69
CA SER A 113 -3.84 7.65 -2.78
C SER A 113 -4.02 8.62 -1.59
N TYR A 114 -3.03 9.50 -1.35
CA TYR A 114 -3.12 10.60 -0.39
C TYR A 114 -3.67 11.92 -0.96
N ASP A 115 -4.09 11.97 -2.23
CA ASP A 115 -4.69 13.19 -2.79
C ASP A 115 -5.84 13.69 -1.90
N GLY A 116 -5.78 14.97 -1.53
CA GLY A 116 -6.76 15.58 -0.62
C GLY A 116 -6.50 15.35 0.87
N GLN A 117 -5.46 14.61 1.27
CA GLN A 117 -5.21 14.26 2.66
C GLN A 117 -4.09 15.10 3.29
N ILE A 118 -4.27 15.52 4.53
CA ILE A 118 -3.23 16.07 5.41
C ILE A 118 -2.64 14.90 6.18
N VAL A 119 -1.36 14.59 5.94
CA VAL A 119 -0.70 13.42 6.51
C VAL A 119 0.03 13.79 7.80
N VAL A 120 -0.29 13.08 8.88
CA VAL A 120 0.41 13.12 10.16
C VAL A 120 1.33 11.90 10.27
N LEU A 121 2.63 12.11 10.32
CA LEU A 121 3.57 11.00 10.54
C LEU A 121 3.74 10.73 12.04
N THR A 122 3.58 9.46 12.44
CA THR A 122 3.74 9.09 13.86
C THR A 122 5.19 8.98 14.27
N TYR A 123 6.09 8.64 13.34
CA TYR A 123 7.52 8.63 13.62
C TYR A 123 8.01 10.07 13.82
N PRO A 124 8.69 10.39 14.94
CA PRO A 124 8.85 11.78 15.35
C PRO A 124 9.87 12.57 14.52
N LEU A 125 10.87 11.90 13.95
CA LEU A 125 11.98 12.53 13.22
C LEU A 125 11.83 12.27 11.72
N VAL A 126 11.42 13.28 10.97
CA VAL A 126 11.11 13.13 9.53
C VAL A 126 12.06 14.02 8.72
N GLY A 127 12.53 13.55 7.56
CA GLY A 127 13.48 14.29 6.71
C GLY A 127 14.96 13.93 6.95
N ASN A 128 15.23 12.97 7.83
CA ASN A 128 16.57 12.54 8.24
C ASN A 128 17.46 12.03 7.09
N TYR A 129 16.89 11.53 6.00
CA TYR A 129 17.64 11.10 4.81
C TYR A 129 17.37 11.97 3.57
N GLY A 130 16.83 13.19 3.75
CA GLY A 130 16.54 14.09 2.64
C GLY A 130 15.59 13.47 1.60
N VAL A 131 15.84 13.75 0.33
CA VAL A 131 15.08 13.25 -0.84
C VAL A 131 16.06 12.63 -1.83
N HIS A 132 15.65 11.55 -2.47
CA HIS A 132 16.41 10.83 -3.48
C HIS A 132 15.69 10.83 -4.83
N ASP A 133 16.45 11.03 -5.90
CA ASP A 133 15.91 10.98 -7.26
C ASP A 133 15.35 9.60 -7.58
N GLY A 134 14.14 9.56 -8.13
CA GLY A 134 13.49 8.33 -8.55
C GLY A 134 12.70 7.60 -7.47
N GLU A 135 12.75 8.01 -6.20
CA GLU A 135 11.93 7.42 -5.13
C GLU A 135 10.49 7.94 -5.11
N ASP A 136 10.20 9.06 -5.79
CA ASP A 136 8.82 9.53 -5.91
C ASP A 136 7.95 8.50 -6.64
N GLU A 137 6.83 8.13 -6.04
CA GLU A 137 5.87 7.15 -6.54
C GLU A 137 4.86 7.74 -7.54
N SER A 138 4.92 9.05 -7.77
CA SER A 138 4.22 9.73 -8.87
C SER A 138 5.00 10.97 -9.32
N ALA A 139 4.42 11.84 -10.17
CA ALA A 139 5.10 13.02 -10.71
C ALA A 139 5.72 13.96 -9.64
N GLY A 140 5.26 13.87 -8.40
CA GLY A 140 5.82 14.54 -7.23
C GLY A 140 4.92 14.30 -6.01
N PRO A 141 5.09 15.08 -4.94
CA PRO A 141 4.21 15.04 -3.78
C PRO A 141 2.72 15.22 -4.13
N ARG A 142 1.86 14.41 -3.48
CA ARG A 142 0.41 14.30 -3.71
C ARG A 142 -0.43 14.71 -2.50
N VAL A 143 0.16 14.70 -1.31
CA VAL A 143 -0.51 15.11 -0.07
C VAL A 143 -0.90 16.60 -0.08
N GLN A 144 -1.96 16.96 0.65
CA GLN A 144 -2.32 18.37 0.88
C GLN A 144 -1.38 19.07 1.85
N ALA A 145 -0.82 18.33 2.81
CA ALA A 145 0.17 18.81 3.76
C ALA A 145 0.85 17.66 4.50
N LEU A 146 2.05 17.93 5.00
CA LEU A 146 2.75 17.10 5.98
C LEU A 146 2.71 17.75 7.37
N ILE A 147 2.35 16.97 8.38
CA ILE A 147 2.48 17.30 9.80
C ILE A 147 3.41 16.26 10.45
N ALA A 148 4.47 16.74 11.10
CA ALA A 148 5.41 15.91 11.85
C ALA A 148 5.64 16.46 13.26
N ARG A 149 6.31 15.67 14.10
CA ARG A 149 6.78 16.15 15.40
C ARG A 149 8.00 17.06 15.23
N GLU A 150 8.98 16.61 14.44
CA GLU A 150 10.18 17.34 14.11
C GLU A 150 10.53 17.09 12.64
N LEU A 151 10.72 18.17 11.88
CA LEU A 151 11.22 18.09 10.51
C LEU A 151 12.71 18.42 10.51
N PHE A 152 13.50 17.47 10.08
CA PHE A 152 14.93 17.64 9.89
C PHE A 152 15.20 18.28 8.53
N ASP A 153 15.77 19.47 8.55
CA ASP A 153 16.21 20.21 7.35
C ASP A 153 17.71 19.96 7.15
N ALA A 154 18.02 18.95 6.34
CA ALA A 154 19.32 18.31 6.24
C ALA A 154 20.33 19.05 5.35
N GLY A 155 20.20 20.36 5.11
CA GLY A 155 21.06 21.12 4.19
C GLY A 155 22.57 20.95 4.44
N ALA A 156 22.98 20.53 5.65
CA ALA A 156 24.36 20.26 6.03
C ALA A 156 24.96 18.92 5.53
N VAL A 157 24.16 17.95 5.09
CA VAL A 157 24.64 16.61 4.65
C VAL A 157 24.63 16.42 3.12
N GLY A 158 24.49 17.51 2.35
CA GLY A 158 24.56 17.46 0.88
C GLY A 158 23.38 16.77 0.19
N LEU A 159 22.29 16.49 0.93
CA LEU A 159 21.05 15.94 0.41
C LEU A 159 20.05 17.08 0.16
N GLN A 160 19.17 16.90 -0.83
CA GLN A 160 18.04 17.82 -1.00
C GLN A 160 17.12 17.73 0.24
N PRO A 161 16.85 18.84 0.94
CA PRO A 161 15.97 18.80 2.10
C PRO A 161 14.52 18.49 1.72
N LEU A 162 13.85 17.69 2.55
CA LEU A 162 12.44 17.33 2.35
C LEU A 162 11.53 18.56 2.28
N ALA A 163 11.73 19.53 3.19
CA ALA A 163 10.92 20.74 3.23
C ALA A 163 11.04 21.55 1.92
N ALA A 164 12.25 21.64 1.35
CA ALA A 164 12.48 22.32 0.08
C ALA A 164 11.82 21.56 -1.10
N HIS A 165 11.89 20.23 -1.12
CA HIS A 165 11.21 19.40 -2.11
C HIS A 165 9.68 19.58 -2.06
N LEU A 166 9.08 19.57 -0.87
CA LEU A 166 7.64 19.80 -0.69
C LEU A 166 7.24 21.23 -1.09
N ALA A 167 8.02 22.24 -0.70
CA ALA A 167 7.78 23.62 -1.08
C ALA A 167 7.78 23.80 -2.61
N ALA A 168 8.75 23.19 -3.32
CA ALA A 168 8.81 23.23 -4.78
C ALA A 168 7.57 22.61 -5.45
N ALA A 169 6.95 21.61 -4.80
CA ALA A 169 5.72 20.98 -5.25
C ALA A 169 4.43 21.73 -4.81
N GLY A 170 4.53 22.85 -4.10
CA GLY A 170 3.36 23.54 -3.57
C GLY A 170 2.77 22.92 -2.30
N VAL A 171 3.47 21.96 -1.69
CA VAL A 171 3.01 21.21 -0.54
C VAL A 171 3.58 21.81 0.76
N PRO A 172 2.73 22.27 1.67
CA PRO A 172 3.15 22.76 2.98
C PRO A 172 3.70 21.63 3.86
N ALA A 173 4.66 21.96 4.72
CA ALA A 173 5.15 21.07 5.76
C ALA A 173 5.21 21.81 7.10
N ALA A 174 4.69 21.18 8.15
CA ALA A 174 4.64 21.76 9.48
C ALA A 174 5.16 20.77 10.54
N ASP A 175 5.82 21.32 11.56
CA ASP A 175 6.44 20.56 12.65
C ASP A 175 5.98 21.06 14.04
N GLY A 176 6.51 20.46 15.10
CA GLY A 176 6.25 20.89 16.48
C GLY A 176 4.91 20.42 17.05
N PHE A 177 4.07 19.77 16.25
CA PHE A 177 2.82 19.16 16.68
C PHE A 177 3.08 17.99 17.64
N ASP A 178 2.19 17.79 18.61
CA ASP A 178 2.12 16.52 19.35
C ASP A 178 1.41 15.47 18.49
N THR A 179 2.15 14.88 17.55
CA THR A 179 1.62 13.89 16.61
C THR A 179 1.09 12.64 17.30
N ARG A 180 1.60 12.30 18.50
CA ARG A 180 1.07 11.18 19.29
C ARG A 180 -0.32 11.49 19.83
N ALA A 181 -0.51 12.65 20.44
CA ALA A 181 -1.82 13.05 20.95
C ALA A 181 -2.83 13.22 19.81
N LEU A 182 -2.42 13.82 18.68
CA LEU A 182 -3.25 13.94 17.48
C LEU A 182 -3.65 12.57 16.91
N THR A 183 -2.70 11.63 16.81
CA THR A 183 -3.00 10.25 16.36
C THR A 183 -4.00 9.56 17.29
N ARG A 184 -3.87 9.72 18.61
CA ARG A 184 -4.83 9.17 19.58
C ARG A 184 -6.21 9.79 19.43
N HIS A 185 -6.30 11.07 19.07
CA HIS A 185 -7.55 11.75 18.80
C HIS A 185 -8.24 11.16 17.57
N LEU A 186 -7.54 11.08 16.44
CA LEU A 186 -8.04 10.50 15.20
C LEU A 186 -8.44 9.02 15.37
N ARG A 187 -7.69 8.24 16.16
CA ARG A 187 -8.08 6.84 16.45
C ARG A 187 -9.38 6.70 17.24
N ARG A 188 -9.72 7.68 18.09
CA ARG A 188 -10.94 7.64 18.92
C ARG A 188 -12.16 8.15 18.18
N HIS A 189 -11.98 9.17 17.34
CA HIS A 189 -13.07 9.88 16.68
C HIS A 189 -13.22 9.54 15.20
N GLY A 190 -12.29 8.75 14.65
CA GLY A 190 -12.14 8.51 13.23
C GLY A 190 -11.30 9.58 12.54
N THR A 191 -11.03 9.41 11.24
CA THR A 191 -10.41 10.47 10.44
C THR A 191 -11.37 11.65 10.36
N LEU A 192 -10.82 12.85 10.56
CA LEU A 192 -11.56 14.10 10.60
C LEU A 192 -11.05 15.01 9.50
N ARG A 193 -11.92 15.84 8.95
CA ARG A 193 -11.48 16.94 8.08
C ARG A 193 -10.84 18.04 8.92
N GLY A 194 -9.83 18.70 8.38
CA GLY A 194 -9.15 19.78 9.07
C GLY A 194 -8.63 20.88 8.15
N VAL A 195 -8.43 22.05 8.73
CA VAL A 195 -7.76 23.19 8.09
C VAL A 195 -6.43 23.43 8.80
N LEU A 196 -5.32 23.27 8.07
CA LEU A 196 -3.99 23.68 8.53
C LEU A 196 -3.75 25.10 8.02
N THR A 197 -3.43 26.03 8.93
CA THR A 197 -3.32 27.45 8.60
C THR A 197 -2.29 28.19 9.45
N THR A 198 -1.77 29.29 8.92
CA THR A 198 -0.98 30.30 9.66
C THR A 198 -1.83 31.51 10.08
N ASP A 199 -3.11 31.56 9.70
CA ASP A 199 -4.01 32.62 10.12
C ASP A 199 -4.56 32.29 11.51
N PHE A 200 -4.27 33.14 12.50
CA PHE A 200 -4.82 33.05 13.87
C PHE A 200 -5.99 34.03 14.11
N GLY A 201 -6.31 34.90 13.16
CA GLY A 201 -7.41 35.84 13.24
C GLY A 201 -8.77 35.22 12.91
N VAL A 202 -8.81 34.15 12.10
CA VAL A 202 -10.06 33.46 11.76
C VAL A 202 -10.60 32.67 12.96
N PRO A 203 -11.90 32.77 13.30
CA PRO A 203 -12.48 31.98 14.39
C PRO A 203 -12.42 30.47 14.15
N VAL A 204 -12.37 29.69 15.22
CA VAL A 204 -12.26 28.22 15.18
C VAL A 204 -13.48 27.60 14.51
N GLU A 205 -14.66 28.14 14.81
CA GLU A 205 -15.95 27.69 14.33
C GLU A 205 -16.05 27.82 12.81
N GLU A 206 -15.47 28.89 12.26
CA GLU A 206 -15.43 29.11 10.81
C GLU A 206 -14.51 28.11 10.12
N LEU A 207 -13.32 27.86 10.68
CA LEU A 207 -12.38 26.86 10.16
C LEU A 207 -12.94 25.44 10.26
N ALA A 208 -13.61 25.10 11.36
CA ALA A 208 -14.27 23.81 11.54
C ALA A 208 -15.42 23.63 10.53
N ALA A 209 -16.24 24.67 10.32
CA ALA A 209 -17.30 24.65 9.31
C ALA A 209 -16.78 24.58 7.87
N ARG A 210 -15.60 25.16 7.60
CA ARG A 210 -14.89 25.00 6.32
C ARG A 210 -14.38 23.56 6.16
N ALA A 211 -13.77 22.99 7.19
CA ALA A 211 -13.33 21.59 7.20
C ALA A 211 -14.49 20.63 6.92
N ALA A 212 -15.62 20.77 7.61
CA ALA A 212 -16.79 19.90 7.45
C ALA A 212 -17.39 19.91 6.02
N ARG A 213 -17.24 21.02 5.29
CA ARG A 213 -17.73 21.14 3.91
C ARG A 213 -16.78 20.57 2.86
N TRP A 214 -15.52 20.33 3.22
CA TRP A 214 -14.53 19.82 2.27
C TRP A 214 -14.92 18.43 1.74
N ARG A 215 -14.47 18.16 0.51
CA ARG A 215 -14.66 16.88 -0.20
C ARG A 215 -13.33 16.44 -0.81
N PRO A 216 -13.03 15.14 -0.80
CA PRO A 216 -11.83 14.62 -1.44
C PRO A 216 -11.93 14.71 -2.98
N PRO A 217 -10.80 14.81 -3.68
CA PRO A 217 -10.76 14.69 -5.13
C PRO A 217 -11.16 13.27 -5.58
N SER A 218 -11.68 13.16 -6.80
CA SER A 218 -12.08 11.88 -7.39
C SER A 218 -10.88 11.13 -7.98
N ALA A 219 -10.84 9.81 -7.81
CA ALA A 219 -9.86 8.93 -8.46
C ALA A 219 -9.88 9.03 -9.99
N LEU A 220 -11.02 9.43 -10.57
CA LEU A 220 -11.21 9.60 -12.02
C LEU A 220 -10.34 10.73 -12.59
N GLU A 221 -9.86 11.63 -11.73
CA GLU A 221 -9.03 12.77 -12.08
C GLU A 221 -7.58 12.63 -11.59
N ALA A 222 -7.29 11.61 -10.76
CA ALA A 222 -6.00 11.44 -10.10
C ALA A 222 -4.92 10.85 -11.01
N GLY A 223 -5.33 9.99 -11.95
CA GLY A 223 -4.46 9.27 -12.88
C GLY A 223 -4.16 10.01 -14.19
N THR A 224 -3.62 9.28 -15.16
CA THR A 224 -3.28 9.83 -16.48
C THR A 224 -4.50 10.30 -17.27
N ARG A 225 -4.30 11.35 -18.08
CA ARG A 225 -5.30 11.86 -19.05
C ARG A 225 -5.15 11.29 -20.45
N ARG A 226 -4.01 10.65 -20.74
CA ARG A 226 -3.71 10.08 -22.06
C ARG A 226 -3.04 8.72 -21.89
N PRO A 227 -3.33 7.75 -22.76
CA PRO A 227 -2.62 6.48 -22.74
C PRO A 227 -1.12 6.67 -22.96
N TYR A 228 -0.31 5.86 -22.29
CA TYR A 228 1.13 5.77 -22.52
C TYR A 228 1.61 4.33 -22.36
N ARG A 229 2.82 4.06 -22.84
CA ARG A 229 3.40 2.71 -22.83
C ARG A 229 4.75 2.68 -22.14
N LEU A 230 4.98 1.60 -21.41
CA LEU A 230 6.27 1.21 -20.87
C LEU A 230 6.68 -0.12 -21.49
N GLU A 231 7.92 -0.18 -21.96
CA GLU A 231 8.50 -1.38 -22.53
C GLU A 231 9.51 -1.97 -21.52
N PRO A 232 9.60 -3.31 -21.41
CA PRO A 232 10.65 -3.93 -20.63
C PRO A 232 12.02 -3.55 -21.19
N PRO A 233 13.08 -3.47 -20.34
CA PRO A 233 14.43 -3.30 -20.83
C PRO A 233 14.74 -4.39 -21.85
N ARG A 234 15.26 -4.02 -23.02
CA ARG A 234 15.77 -5.02 -23.96
C ARG A 234 16.88 -5.79 -23.26
N ALA A 235 16.83 -7.12 -23.30
CA ALA A 235 17.94 -7.93 -22.84
C ALA A 235 19.21 -7.38 -23.48
N ALA A 236 20.18 -6.97 -22.67
CA ALA A 236 21.47 -6.53 -23.19
C ALA A 236 21.99 -7.66 -24.07
N THR A 237 22.12 -7.41 -25.37
CA THR A 237 22.97 -8.25 -26.21
C THR A 237 24.33 -8.19 -25.55
N ALA A 238 24.81 -9.32 -25.02
CA ALA A 238 26.10 -9.40 -24.37
C ALA A 238 27.13 -8.67 -25.23
N THR A 239 27.62 -7.53 -24.73
CA THR A 239 28.77 -6.88 -25.34
C THR A 239 29.96 -7.79 -25.10
N PRO A 240 30.74 -8.16 -26.13
CA PRO A 240 31.83 -9.10 -26.00
C PRO A 240 33.09 -8.43 -25.42
N ASP A 241 32.99 -7.67 -24.33
CA ASP A 241 34.16 -7.19 -23.60
C ASP A 241 33.89 -7.12 -22.11
N GLY A 242 34.64 -7.96 -21.38
CA GLY A 242 34.46 -8.24 -19.97
C GLY A 242 34.81 -7.07 -19.06
N ALA A 243 33.89 -6.75 -18.17
CA ALA A 243 34.19 -6.18 -16.87
C ALA A 243 33.63 -7.12 -15.79
N ILE A 244 34.50 -7.52 -14.88
CA ILE A 244 34.25 -8.48 -13.81
C ILE A 244 33.23 -7.92 -12.81
N PRO A 245 32.15 -8.65 -12.45
CA PRO A 245 31.40 -8.36 -11.23
C PRO A 245 32.15 -8.95 -10.03
N ALA A 246 32.37 -8.13 -9.00
CA ALA A 246 32.88 -8.59 -7.71
C ALA A 246 31.87 -9.53 -7.02
N PRO A 247 32.34 -10.51 -6.23
CA PRO A 247 31.50 -11.51 -5.56
C PRO A 247 30.71 -10.84 -4.41
N ASP A 248 29.50 -11.29 -4.09
CA ASP A 248 29.32 -12.31 -3.05
C ASP A 248 28.09 -13.20 -3.27
N GLY A 249 28.40 -14.49 -3.48
CA GLY A 249 27.68 -15.72 -3.14
C GLY A 249 26.16 -15.74 -2.92
N VAL A 250 25.42 -16.10 -3.96
CA VAL A 250 24.29 -17.08 -3.90
C VAL A 250 24.24 -17.80 -5.25
N GLY A 251 24.04 -19.12 -5.26
CA GLY A 251 24.17 -20.00 -6.43
C GLY A 251 23.48 -19.49 -7.70
N SER A 252 24.22 -19.46 -8.79
CA SER A 252 23.75 -19.03 -10.11
C SER A 252 22.82 -20.08 -10.73
N ALA A 253 21.51 -19.89 -10.59
CA ALA A 253 20.59 -20.27 -11.66
C ALA A 253 20.81 -19.30 -12.82
N GLY A 254 20.94 -19.80 -14.06
CA GLY A 254 21.03 -18.93 -15.25
C GLY A 254 19.86 -17.93 -15.30
N PRO A 255 19.95 -16.83 -16.07
CA PRO A 255 18.92 -15.79 -16.05
C PRO A 255 17.56 -16.42 -16.41
N ALA A 256 16.68 -16.50 -15.41
CA ALA A 256 15.32 -16.98 -15.61
C ALA A 256 14.66 -16.05 -16.62
N VAL A 257 14.04 -16.61 -17.66
CA VAL A 257 13.23 -15.82 -18.60
C VAL A 257 12.15 -15.13 -17.78
N PRO A 258 12.03 -13.79 -17.83
CA PRO A 258 11.02 -13.07 -17.06
C PRO A 258 9.62 -13.58 -17.42
N ALA A 259 8.77 -13.77 -16.42
CA ALA A 259 7.45 -14.40 -16.58
C ALA A 259 6.52 -13.69 -17.57
N GLY A 260 6.75 -12.41 -17.85
CA GLY A 260 5.99 -11.59 -18.77
C GLY A 260 6.64 -11.35 -20.13
N ALA A 261 7.79 -11.97 -20.44
CA ALA A 261 8.48 -11.73 -21.70
C ALA A 261 7.56 -12.00 -22.91
N GLY A 262 7.29 -10.96 -23.70
CA GLY A 262 6.39 -11.02 -24.86
C GLY A 262 4.89 -10.82 -24.54
N HIS A 263 4.53 -10.69 -23.27
CA HIS A 263 3.16 -10.47 -22.82
C HIS A 263 2.84 -8.98 -22.61
N HIS A 264 1.54 -8.67 -22.65
CA HIS A 264 1.00 -7.33 -22.58
C HIS A 264 0.02 -7.16 -21.43
N ALA A 265 0.37 -6.29 -20.48
CA ALA A 265 -0.52 -5.81 -19.45
C ALA A 265 -1.15 -4.47 -19.86
N VAL A 266 -2.46 -4.32 -19.67
CA VAL A 266 -3.12 -3.01 -19.65
C VAL A 266 -3.37 -2.62 -18.19
N LEU A 267 -2.96 -1.42 -17.79
CA LEU A 267 -3.22 -0.88 -16.46
C LEU A 267 -4.22 0.27 -16.56
N VAL A 268 -5.34 0.17 -15.84
CA VAL A 268 -6.32 1.25 -15.69
C VAL A 268 -5.87 2.13 -14.53
N ASP A 269 -5.57 3.39 -14.82
CA ASP A 269 -4.94 4.32 -13.91
C ASP A 269 -5.97 5.16 -13.15
N PHE A 270 -6.18 4.78 -11.90
CA PHE A 270 -6.97 5.52 -10.91
C PHE A 270 -6.11 6.38 -9.97
N GLY A 271 -4.82 6.56 -10.27
CA GLY A 271 -3.82 7.13 -9.35
C GLY A 271 -2.67 6.15 -9.08
N VAL A 272 -2.12 5.56 -10.15
CA VAL A 272 -1.13 4.49 -10.07
C VAL A 272 0.16 4.94 -9.39
N LYS A 273 0.65 4.11 -8.46
CA LYS A 273 2.03 4.21 -7.95
C LYS A 273 3.02 3.64 -8.96
N ARG A 274 4.11 4.38 -9.21
CA ARG A 274 5.15 3.99 -10.16
C ARG A 274 5.73 2.61 -9.87
N ASN A 275 5.82 2.18 -8.62
CA ASN A 275 6.40 0.88 -8.32
C ASN A 275 5.53 -0.30 -8.79
N ILE A 276 4.21 -0.12 -8.97
CA ILE A 276 3.36 -1.12 -9.65
C ILE A 276 3.87 -1.32 -11.09
N LEU A 277 4.13 -0.21 -11.79
CA LEU A 277 4.62 -0.22 -13.17
C LEU A 277 6.03 -0.82 -13.24
N ARG A 278 6.93 -0.43 -12.34
CA ARG A 278 8.29 -0.98 -12.25
C ARG A 278 8.26 -2.49 -12.01
N ALA A 279 7.41 -2.97 -11.12
CA ALA A 279 7.29 -4.40 -10.81
C ALA A 279 6.80 -5.22 -12.01
N LEU A 280 5.90 -4.68 -12.84
CA LEU A 280 5.45 -5.33 -14.08
C LEU A 280 6.56 -5.34 -15.14
N VAL A 281 7.17 -4.18 -15.39
CA VAL A 281 8.23 -3.99 -16.39
C VAL A 281 9.45 -4.86 -16.05
N ALA A 282 9.84 -4.96 -14.77
CA ALA A 282 10.94 -5.81 -14.30
C ALA A 282 10.65 -7.30 -14.51
N GLN A 283 9.38 -7.70 -14.56
CA GLN A 283 8.96 -9.07 -14.89
C GLN A 283 8.84 -9.30 -16.41
N GLY A 284 9.25 -8.35 -17.25
CA GLY A 284 9.28 -8.49 -18.70
C GLY A 284 7.98 -8.10 -19.42
N TRP A 285 6.99 -7.59 -18.71
CA TRP A 285 5.70 -7.20 -19.29
C TRP A 285 5.82 -5.89 -20.07
N ARG A 286 5.24 -5.85 -21.26
CA ARG A 286 4.88 -4.58 -21.92
C ARG A 286 3.65 -4.03 -21.23
N VAL A 287 3.69 -2.78 -20.77
CA VAL A 287 2.57 -2.16 -20.04
C VAL A 287 1.99 -1.02 -20.85
N THR A 288 0.69 -1.04 -21.13
CA THR A 288 -0.05 0.13 -21.61
C THR A 288 -0.92 0.67 -20.49
N VAL A 289 -0.67 1.90 -20.08
CA VAL A 289 -1.45 2.58 -19.06
C VAL A 289 -2.53 3.40 -19.73
N VAL A 290 -3.78 3.27 -19.26
CA VAL A 290 -4.95 3.95 -19.83
C VAL A 290 -5.68 4.76 -18.75
N PRO A 291 -6.33 5.90 -19.11
CA PRO A 291 -7.12 6.69 -18.16
C PRO A 291 -8.23 5.88 -17.46
N ALA A 292 -8.59 6.28 -16.24
CA ALA A 292 -9.67 5.67 -15.44
C ALA A 292 -11.00 5.47 -16.19
N ARG A 293 -11.35 6.40 -17.10
CA ARG A 293 -12.60 6.40 -17.87
C ARG A 293 -12.51 5.68 -19.23
N THR A 294 -11.43 4.96 -19.50
CA THR A 294 -11.29 4.26 -20.79
C THR A 294 -12.39 3.21 -20.94
N PRO A 295 -13.18 3.22 -22.02
CA PRO A 295 -14.23 2.23 -22.24
C PRO A 295 -13.71 0.80 -22.30
N ALA A 296 -14.53 -0.17 -21.89
CA ALA A 296 -14.16 -1.59 -21.93
C ALA A 296 -13.75 -2.05 -23.34
N ASP A 297 -14.47 -1.61 -24.37
CA ASP A 297 -14.19 -2.01 -25.76
C ASP A 297 -12.80 -1.51 -26.22
N ASP A 298 -12.40 -0.31 -25.81
CA ASP A 298 -11.08 0.25 -26.10
C ASP A 298 -9.97 -0.50 -25.35
N ILE A 299 -10.21 -0.89 -24.09
CA ILE A 299 -9.28 -1.70 -23.29
C ILE A 299 -9.08 -3.06 -23.95
N LEU A 300 -10.16 -3.73 -24.35
CA LEU A 300 -10.14 -5.06 -24.97
C LEU A 300 -9.53 -5.02 -26.38
N ALA A 301 -9.72 -3.93 -27.13
CA ALA A 301 -9.10 -3.72 -28.43
C ALA A 301 -7.56 -3.67 -28.37
N LEU A 302 -6.98 -3.33 -27.22
CA LEU A 302 -5.53 -3.40 -27.00
C LEU A 302 -5.00 -4.84 -26.92
N ARG A 303 -5.89 -5.84 -26.84
CA ARG A 303 -5.57 -7.28 -26.70
C ARG A 303 -4.64 -7.57 -25.51
N PRO A 304 -4.98 -7.14 -24.29
CA PRO A 304 -4.20 -7.47 -23.11
C PRO A 304 -4.22 -8.98 -22.81
N ASP A 305 -3.09 -9.50 -22.35
CA ASP A 305 -3.04 -10.81 -21.68
C ASP A 305 -3.56 -10.70 -20.24
N VAL A 306 -3.41 -9.52 -19.62
CA VAL A 306 -3.88 -9.21 -18.27
C VAL A 306 -4.29 -7.75 -18.14
N VAL A 307 -5.32 -7.47 -17.34
CA VAL A 307 -5.67 -6.12 -16.91
C VAL A 307 -5.35 -5.91 -15.43
N ILE A 308 -4.70 -4.80 -15.11
CA ILE A 308 -4.41 -4.38 -13.74
C ILE A 308 -5.24 -3.14 -13.43
N LEU A 309 -5.99 -3.17 -12.34
CA LEU A 309 -6.69 -2.00 -11.80
C LEU A 309 -5.82 -1.43 -10.68
N SER A 310 -5.33 -0.20 -10.86
CA SER A 310 -4.38 0.40 -9.92
C SER A 310 -5.01 0.77 -8.58
N ASN A 311 -4.14 1.16 -7.65
CA ASN A 311 -4.54 1.96 -6.49
C ASN A 311 -5.07 3.34 -6.91
N GLY A 312 -5.62 4.08 -5.95
CA GLY A 312 -6.08 5.45 -6.13
C GLY A 312 -6.71 6.04 -4.87
N PRO A 313 -6.99 7.35 -4.85
CA PRO A 313 -7.59 8.05 -3.73
C PRO A 313 -9.12 7.90 -3.69
N GLY A 314 -9.74 8.41 -2.63
CA GLY A 314 -11.18 8.66 -2.59
C GLY A 314 -12.03 7.47 -2.14
N ASP A 315 -13.35 7.62 -2.31
CA ASP A 315 -14.35 6.62 -1.96
C ASP A 315 -14.69 5.75 -3.20
N PRO A 316 -14.55 4.42 -3.14
CA PRO A 316 -14.89 3.56 -4.28
C PRO A 316 -16.37 3.63 -4.66
N ARG A 317 -17.26 4.05 -3.73
CA ARG A 317 -18.70 4.16 -3.97
C ARG A 317 -19.06 5.34 -4.88
N ASP A 318 -18.19 6.34 -4.94
CA ASP A 318 -18.36 7.50 -5.84
C ASP A 318 -17.97 7.17 -7.29
N LEU A 319 -17.46 5.96 -7.55
CA LEU A 319 -16.94 5.51 -8.85
C LEU A 319 -17.92 4.60 -9.61
N GLY A 320 -19.23 4.75 -9.34
CA GLY A 320 -20.28 3.95 -9.96
C GLY A 320 -20.24 3.93 -11.50
N GLU A 321 -19.78 5.02 -12.13
CA GLU A 321 -19.69 5.15 -13.59
C GLU A 321 -18.71 4.16 -14.25
N VAL A 322 -17.67 3.70 -13.54
CA VAL A 322 -16.67 2.77 -14.11
C VAL A 322 -16.94 1.30 -13.78
N LEU A 323 -17.89 1.00 -12.88
CA LEU A 323 -18.15 -0.38 -12.43
C LEU A 323 -18.58 -1.30 -13.59
N GLY A 324 -19.37 -0.79 -14.53
CA GLY A 324 -19.75 -1.53 -15.74
C GLY A 324 -18.56 -1.88 -16.63
N THR A 325 -17.61 -0.95 -16.81
CA THR A 325 -16.36 -1.20 -17.52
C THR A 325 -15.51 -2.24 -16.80
N VAL A 326 -15.33 -2.09 -15.49
CA VAL A 326 -14.56 -3.03 -14.66
C VAL A 326 -15.13 -4.45 -14.77
N ARG A 327 -16.46 -4.59 -14.65
CA ARG A 327 -17.15 -5.88 -14.78
C ARG A 327 -16.89 -6.52 -16.15
N ARG A 328 -17.15 -5.77 -17.24
CA ARG A 328 -16.97 -6.29 -18.61
C ARG A 328 -15.54 -6.73 -18.88
N VAL A 329 -14.55 -5.99 -18.38
CA VAL A 329 -13.14 -6.34 -18.53
C VAL A 329 -12.79 -7.60 -17.74
N ALA A 330 -13.22 -7.68 -16.48
CA ALA A 330 -12.94 -8.82 -15.60
C ALA A 330 -13.60 -10.13 -16.06
N GLU A 331 -14.71 -10.06 -16.79
CA GLU A 331 -15.35 -11.22 -17.43
C GLU A 331 -14.63 -11.69 -18.71
N ALA A 332 -13.87 -10.81 -19.36
CA ALA A 332 -13.25 -11.09 -20.65
C ALA A 332 -11.76 -11.45 -20.56
N VAL A 333 -11.02 -10.88 -19.61
CA VAL A 333 -9.56 -10.99 -19.50
C VAL A 333 -9.15 -11.17 -18.03
N PRO A 334 -8.12 -11.97 -17.73
CA PRO A 334 -7.54 -12.02 -16.39
C PRO A 334 -7.32 -10.64 -15.78
N THR A 335 -7.84 -10.42 -14.58
CA THR A 335 -7.85 -9.08 -13.97
C THR A 335 -7.36 -9.11 -12.53
N PHE A 336 -6.47 -8.18 -12.20
CA PHE A 336 -5.93 -8.02 -10.85
C PHE A 336 -6.19 -6.61 -10.31
N GLY A 337 -6.81 -6.49 -9.14
CA GLY A 337 -7.06 -5.21 -8.47
C GLY A 337 -6.12 -4.96 -7.28
N ILE A 338 -5.59 -3.74 -7.16
CA ILE A 338 -4.74 -3.32 -6.02
C ILE A 338 -5.41 -2.15 -5.31
N CYS A 339 -5.58 -2.23 -3.98
CA CYS A 339 -6.19 -1.20 -3.15
C CYS A 339 -7.56 -0.74 -3.69
N LEU A 340 -7.65 0.44 -4.32
CA LEU A 340 -8.88 0.90 -4.97
C LEU A 340 -9.35 -0.08 -6.06
N GLY A 341 -8.45 -0.63 -6.87
CA GLY A 341 -8.78 -1.64 -7.87
C GLY A 341 -9.41 -2.91 -7.28
N HIS A 342 -8.98 -3.32 -6.08
CA HIS A 342 -9.60 -4.43 -5.34
C HIS A 342 -11.04 -4.09 -4.93
N GLN A 343 -11.25 -2.87 -4.43
CA GLN A 343 -12.58 -2.40 -4.04
C GLN A 343 -13.53 -2.31 -5.24
N LEU A 344 -13.05 -1.80 -6.37
CA LEU A 344 -13.80 -1.72 -7.62
C LEU A 344 -14.20 -3.10 -8.15
N LEU A 345 -13.33 -4.12 -8.02
CA LEU A 345 -13.70 -5.50 -8.33
C LEU A 345 -14.83 -5.99 -7.42
N GLY A 346 -14.69 -5.81 -6.10
CA GLY A 346 -15.75 -6.20 -5.15
C GLY A 346 -17.10 -5.58 -5.50
N LEU A 347 -17.12 -4.26 -5.74
CA LEU A 347 -18.34 -3.52 -6.10
C LEU A 347 -18.90 -3.94 -7.47
N ALA A 348 -18.05 -4.12 -8.49
CA ALA A 348 -18.47 -4.51 -9.83
C ALA A 348 -19.13 -5.90 -9.87
N PHE A 349 -18.80 -6.77 -8.92
CA PHE A 349 -19.44 -8.07 -8.75
C PHE A 349 -20.64 -8.07 -7.80
N GLY A 350 -21.01 -6.92 -7.21
CA GLY A 350 -22.21 -6.78 -6.38
C GLY A 350 -21.95 -6.74 -4.87
N GLY A 351 -20.68 -6.73 -4.45
CA GLY A 351 -20.31 -6.48 -3.05
C GLY A 351 -20.57 -5.04 -2.62
N ARG A 352 -20.35 -4.77 -1.33
CA ARG A 352 -20.49 -3.45 -0.70
C ARG A 352 -19.17 -2.99 -0.10
N ALA A 353 -18.96 -1.68 -0.10
CA ALA A 353 -17.85 -1.02 0.57
C ALA A 353 -18.35 -0.14 1.73
N TYR A 354 -17.52 0.02 2.76
CA TYR A 354 -17.77 0.90 3.89
C TYR A 354 -16.51 1.67 4.28
N LYS A 355 -16.70 2.83 4.94
CA LYS A 355 -15.59 3.66 5.44
C LYS A 355 -15.11 3.09 6.77
N LEU A 356 -13.81 2.86 6.89
CA LEU A 356 -13.16 2.51 8.16
C LEU A 356 -13.11 3.75 9.07
N PRO A 357 -13.14 3.58 10.41
CA PRO A 357 -13.08 4.72 11.33
C PRO A 357 -11.87 5.61 11.05
N PHE A 358 -10.67 5.03 10.97
CA PHE A 358 -9.44 5.76 10.66
C PHE A 358 -8.59 5.14 9.54
N GLY A 359 -9.04 4.02 8.96
CA GLY A 359 -8.36 3.31 7.87
C GLY A 359 -7.05 2.63 8.27
N HIS A 360 -6.39 2.04 7.30
CA HIS A 360 -5.09 1.39 7.44
C HIS A 360 -4.03 2.16 6.67
N ARG A 361 -3.04 2.65 7.40
CA ARG A 361 -1.99 3.55 6.90
C ARG A 361 -0.69 3.25 7.63
N GLY A 362 0.14 2.41 7.02
CA GLY A 362 1.33 1.90 7.67
C GLY A 362 2.05 0.84 6.87
N ALA A 363 3.25 0.48 7.34
CA ALA A 363 4.10 -0.55 6.73
C ALA A 363 4.24 -1.80 7.64
N ASN A 364 3.30 -1.97 8.58
CA ASN A 364 3.36 -2.99 9.63
C ASN A 364 2.02 -3.69 9.83
N HIS A 365 1.18 -3.80 8.79
CA HIS A 365 -0.12 -4.44 8.88
C HIS A 365 -0.01 -5.94 8.56
N PRO A 366 -0.27 -6.83 9.54
CA PRO A 366 -0.22 -8.27 9.33
C PRO A 366 -1.49 -8.75 8.60
N VAL A 367 -1.32 -9.44 7.48
CA VAL A 367 -2.41 -10.00 6.68
C VAL A 367 -2.23 -11.50 6.53
N LYS A 368 -3.29 -12.28 6.77
CA LYS A 368 -3.29 -13.74 6.64
C LYS A 368 -4.07 -14.19 5.41
N GLU A 369 -3.48 -15.07 4.63
CA GLU A 369 -4.15 -15.86 3.59
C GLU A 369 -5.03 -16.93 4.26
N ILE A 370 -6.34 -16.90 4.00
CA ILE A 370 -7.32 -17.81 4.64
C ILE A 370 -7.96 -18.80 3.66
N ALA A 371 -7.93 -18.53 2.34
CA ALA A 371 -8.49 -19.40 1.31
C ALA A 371 -7.41 -19.90 0.35
N VAL A 372 -6.39 -20.58 0.89
CA VAL A 372 -5.19 -21.03 0.15
C VAL A 372 -5.55 -21.84 -1.11
N ALA A 373 -6.52 -22.76 -1.00
CA ALA A 373 -6.95 -23.57 -2.14
C ALA A 373 -7.53 -22.71 -3.28
N ALA A 374 -8.31 -21.68 -2.95
CA ALA A 374 -8.90 -20.76 -3.92
C ALA A 374 -7.85 -19.79 -4.51
N TRP A 375 -6.82 -19.43 -3.75
CA TRP A 375 -5.76 -18.51 -4.19
C TRP A 375 -4.64 -19.20 -4.98
N ALA A 376 -4.08 -20.30 -4.48
CA ALA A 376 -2.92 -20.97 -5.05
C ALA A 376 -3.27 -22.05 -6.09
N GLY A 377 -4.54 -22.47 -6.19
CA GLY A 377 -5.02 -23.45 -7.17
C GLY A 377 -4.66 -24.92 -6.90
N ALA A 378 -3.74 -25.21 -5.98
CA ALA A 378 -3.50 -26.55 -5.41
C ALA A 378 -2.62 -26.47 -4.15
N GLY A 379 -3.03 -27.16 -3.08
CA GLY A 379 -2.28 -27.30 -1.82
C GLY A 379 -3.11 -26.93 -0.58
N GLY A 380 -3.30 -27.89 0.32
CA GLY A 380 -3.80 -27.63 1.67
C GLY A 380 -2.65 -27.19 2.57
N GLY A 381 -2.88 -26.19 3.43
CA GLY A 381 -1.89 -25.70 4.39
C GLY A 381 -2.44 -24.58 5.27
N GLU A 382 -1.76 -24.31 6.39
CA GLU A 382 -2.01 -23.14 7.22
C GLU A 382 -1.53 -21.91 6.44
N GLY A 383 -2.44 -21.12 5.88
CA GLY A 383 -2.10 -20.03 4.96
C GLY A 383 -1.07 -19.02 5.48
N ARG A 384 -0.37 -18.37 4.54
CA ARG A 384 0.77 -17.48 4.81
C ARG A 384 0.34 -16.20 5.53
N VAL A 385 1.25 -15.64 6.31
CA VAL A 385 1.11 -14.30 6.89
C VAL A 385 2.15 -13.38 6.25
N PHE A 386 1.71 -12.18 5.88
CA PHE A 386 2.53 -11.15 5.27
C PHE A 386 2.51 -9.90 6.14
N MET A 387 3.68 -9.28 6.34
CA MET A 387 3.70 -7.87 6.74
C MET A 387 3.47 -7.04 5.49
N THR A 388 2.49 -6.13 5.53
CA THR A 388 2.03 -5.40 4.35
C THR A 388 2.12 -3.89 4.52
N SER A 389 2.29 -3.22 3.38
CA SER A 389 2.11 -1.77 3.25
C SER A 389 0.65 -1.47 2.89
N GLN A 390 0.01 -0.61 3.65
CA GLN A 390 -1.41 -0.28 3.51
C GLN A 390 -1.63 1.23 3.50
N ASN A 391 -2.53 1.66 2.62
CA ASN A 391 -3.00 3.04 2.53
C ASN A 391 -4.44 3.07 2.00
N HIS A 392 -5.42 2.78 2.86
CA HIS A 392 -6.84 2.85 2.48
C HIS A 392 -7.74 3.27 3.65
N GLY A 393 -8.79 4.03 3.33
CA GLY A 393 -9.82 4.46 4.28
C GLY A 393 -11.14 3.70 4.17
N TYR A 394 -11.24 2.78 3.20
CA TYR A 394 -12.45 2.00 2.90
C TYR A 394 -12.10 0.52 2.85
N ALA A 395 -13.07 -0.34 3.12
CA ALA A 395 -12.93 -1.79 3.05
C ALA A 395 -14.19 -2.40 2.42
N LEU A 396 -14.06 -3.64 1.94
CA LEU A 396 -15.19 -4.43 1.46
C LEU A 396 -15.83 -5.22 2.60
N ASP A 397 -17.16 -5.38 2.51
CA ASP A 397 -17.96 -6.15 3.45
C ASP A 397 -17.97 -7.64 3.07
N ALA A 398 -17.41 -8.50 3.93
CA ALA A 398 -17.21 -9.93 3.67
C ALA A 398 -18.51 -10.64 3.28
N GLU A 399 -19.58 -10.44 4.06
CA GLU A 399 -20.87 -11.09 3.82
C GLU A 399 -21.46 -10.69 2.46
N SER A 400 -21.33 -9.42 2.06
CA SER A 400 -21.77 -8.98 0.75
C SER A 400 -20.98 -9.59 -0.41
N LEU A 401 -19.67 -9.84 -0.21
CA LEU A 401 -18.84 -10.48 -1.24
C LEU A 401 -19.23 -11.94 -1.42
N GLU A 402 -19.44 -12.66 -0.32
CA GLU A 402 -19.87 -14.06 -0.34
C GLU A 402 -21.27 -14.20 -0.96
N ALA A 403 -22.20 -13.31 -0.60
CA ALA A 403 -23.53 -13.26 -1.21
C ALA A 403 -23.49 -12.95 -2.72
N ALA A 404 -22.47 -12.21 -3.17
CA ALA A 404 -22.18 -11.94 -4.58
C ALA A 404 -21.43 -13.09 -5.29
N GLY A 405 -21.10 -14.18 -4.58
CA GLY A 405 -20.41 -15.34 -5.12
C GLY A 405 -18.88 -15.17 -5.23
N LEU A 406 -18.29 -14.18 -4.57
CA LEU A 406 -16.85 -14.02 -4.45
C LEU A 406 -16.31 -14.76 -3.21
N ILE A 407 -15.02 -15.10 -3.24
CA ILE A 407 -14.33 -15.74 -2.11
C ILE A 407 -13.41 -14.71 -1.46
N VAL A 408 -13.55 -14.54 -0.14
CA VAL A 408 -12.59 -13.78 0.67
C VAL A 408 -11.31 -14.61 0.83
N THR A 409 -10.16 -14.04 0.43
CA THR A 409 -8.90 -14.79 0.40
C THR A 409 -7.91 -14.37 1.47
N HIS A 410 -7.97 -13.10 1.90
CA HIS A 410 -7.06 -12.55 2.89
C HIS A 410 -7.83 -11.70 3.90
N VAL A 411 -7.37 -11.70 5.15
CA VAL A 411 -7.92 -10.89 6.23
C VAL A 411 -6.83 -10.20 7.03
N ASN A 412 -7.13 -9.02 7.55
CA ASN A 412 -6.25 -8.30 8.46
C ASN A 412 -6.24 -8.98 9.83
N LEU A 413 -5.07 -9.29 10.38
CA LEU A 413 -4.99 -9.96 11.69
C LEU A 413 -5.25 -9.02 12.88
N ASN A 414 -5.24 -7.70 12.68
CA ASN A 414 -5.52 -6.74 13.76
C ASN A 414 -7.03 -6.54 13.99
N ASP A 415 -7.84 -6.56 12.93
CA ASP A 415 -9.26 -6.19 13.01
C ASP A 415 -10.23 -7.06 12.18
N GLY A 416 -9.73 -8.07 11.46
CA GLY A 416 -10.55 -9.01 10.69
C GLY A 416 -11.14 -8.47 9.39
N THR A 417 -10.75 -7.26 8.97
CA THR A 417 -11.25 -6.67 7.71
C THR A 417 -10.76 -7.45 6.48
N VAL A 418 -11.53 -7.39 5.39
CA VAL A 418 -11.21 -8.06 4.12
C VAL A 418 -9.98 -7.40 3.49
N GLU A 419 -8.99 -8.23 3.17
CA GLU A 419 -7.72 -7.80 2.58
C GLU A 419 -7.47 -8.41 1.19
N GLY A 420 -8.34 -9.31 0.75
CA GLY A 420 -8.21 -9.94 -0.55
C GLY A 420 -9.46 -10.70 -0.98
N LEU A 421 -9.64 -10.82 -2.29
CA LEU A 421 -10.75 -11.54 -2.92
C LEU A 421 -10.29 -12.33 -4.14
N CYS A 422 -11.05 -13.35 -4.53
CA CYS A 422 -10.99 -13.93 -5.86
C CYS A 422 -12.37 -14.34 -6.37
N HIS A 423 -12.50 -14.46 -7.68
CA HIS A 423 -13.67 -15.06 -8.32
C HIS A 423 -13.48 -16.59 -8.43
N PRO A 424 -14.50 -17.42 -8.15
CA PRO A 424 -14.37 -18.88 -8.15
C PRO A 424 -14.12 -19.50 -9.52
N HIS A 425 -14.52 -18.82 -10.60
CA HIS A 425 -14.49 -19.37 -11.97
C HIS A 425 -13.74 -18.51 -12.99
N LEU A 426 -13.40 -17.27 -12.64
CA LEU A 426 -12.74 -16.32 -13.53
C LEU A 426 -11.36 -16.05 -12.96
N PRO A 427 -10.34 -15.77 -13.81
CA PRO A 427 -9.00 -15.40 -13.36
C PRO A 427 -8.99 -13.95 -12.83
N VAL A 428 -9.77 -13.69 -11.78
CA VAL A 428 -9.97 -12.38 -11.16
C VAL A 428 -9.54 -12.46 -9.71
N ARG A 429 -8.61 -11.58 -9.32
CA ARG A 429 -8.12 -11.44 -7.94
C ARG A 429 -7.99 -9.97 -7.55
N GLY A 430 -8.08 -9.69 -6.26
CA GLY A 430 -7.74 -8.37 -5.76
C GLY A 430 -7.14 -8.42 -4.38
N LEU A 431 -6.21 -7.51 -4.08
CA LEU A 431 -5.61 -7.30 -2.78
C LEU A 431 -5.85 -5.86 -2.32
N GLN A 432 -6.24 -5.68 -1.07
CA GLN A 432 -6.53 -4.37 -0.48
C GLN A 432 -5.25 -3.62 -0.11
N PHE A 433 -4.17 -4.35 0.20
CA PHE A 433 -2.83 -3.83 0.46
C PHE A 433 -1.99 -3.69 -0.81
N HIS A 434 -0.79 -3.12 -0.66
CA HIS A 434 0.11 -2.78 -1.75
C HIS A 434 1.23 -3.83 -1.90
N PRO A 435 1.10 -4.85 -2.77
CA PRO A 435 2.14 -5.86 -2.98
C PRO A 435 3.43 -5.28 -3.59
N GLU A 436 3.34 -4.10 -4.22
CA GLU A 436 4.50 -3.35 -4.70
C GLU A 436 5.26 -2.62 -3.59
N ALA A 437 4.69 -2.48 -2.38
CA ALA A 437 5.25 -1.67 -1.30
C ALA A 437 5.60 -0.24 -1.77
N ALA A 438 6.82 0.26 -1.51
CA ALA A 438 7.23 1.64 -1.79
C ALA A 438 6.30 2.69 -1.13
N PRO A 439 6.39 2.88 0.20
CA PRO A 439 7.35 2.23 1.11
C PRO A 439 6.81 0.93 1.73
N GLY A 440 7.66 0.23 2.48
CA GLY A 440 7.26 -0.90 3.33
C GLY A 440 7.85 -2.27 2.93
N PRO A 441 7.41 -3.34 3.62
CA PRO A 441 7.93 -4.69 3.46
C PRO A 441 7.61 -5.27 2.07
N ARG A 442 8.51 -6.12 1.56
CA ARG A 442 8.34 -6.80 0.26
C ARG A 442 7.70 -8.20 0.38
N ASP A 443 7.24 -8.57 1.56
CA ASP A 443 6.69 -9.90 1.88
C ASP A 443 5.54 -10.30 0.94
N ALA A 444 4.72 -9.32 0.54
CA ALA A 444 3.57 -9.50 -0.35
C ALA A 444 3.90 -9.49 -1.85
N ALA A 445 5.13 -9.12 -2.25
CA ALA A 445 5.52 -9.05 -3.67
C ALA A 445 5.29 -10.35 -4.47
N PRO A 446 5.48 -11.57 -3.88
CA PRO A 446 5.20 -12.81 -4.59
C PRO A 446 3.75 -12.97 -5.06
N LEU A 447 2.77 -12.34 -4.38
CA LEU A 447 1.35 -12.55 -4.69
C LEU A 447 0.95 -12.06 -6.09
N LEU A 448 1.45 -10.89 -6.49
CA LEU A 448 1.25 -10.38 -7.86
C LEU A 448 1.99 -11.26 -8.88
N ALA A 449 3.24 -11.64 -8.58
CA ALA A 449 4.04 -12.49 -9.47
C ALA A 449 3.44 -13.91 -9.65
N GLU A 450 2.82 -14.46 -8.61
CA GLU A 450 2.07 -15.72 -8.65
C GLU A 450 0.88 -15.63 -9.61
N PHE A 451 0.07 -14.57 -9.51
CA PHE A 451 -1.04 -14.35 -10.42
C PHE A 451 -0.58 -14.20 -11.87
N LEU A 452 0.42 -13.35 -12.12
CA LEU A 452 0.95 -13.10 -13.46
C LEU A 452 1.50 -14.38 -14.12
N ARG A 453 2.20 -15.24 -13.36
CA ARG A 453 2.68 -16.53 -13.88
C ARG A 453 1.55 -17.50 -14.20
N GLN A 454 0.49 -17.51 -13.41
CA GLN A 454 -0.68 -18.35 -13.70
C GLN A 454 -1.36 -17.91 -15.00
N VAL A 455 -1.43 -16.61 -15.26
CA VAL A 455 -1.96 -16.07 -16.53
C VAL A 455 -1.13 -16.51 -17.74
N THR A 456 0.21 -16.54 -17.61
CA THR A 456 1.11 -16.92 -18.71
C THR A 456 1.37 -18.43 -18.82
N GLY A 457 0.72 -19.26 -17.99
CA GLY A 457 0.89 -20.72 -18.01
C GLY A 457 2.20 -21.22 -17.41
N GLY A 458 2.91 -20.39 -16.63
CA GLY A 458 4.14 -20.77 -15.94
C GLY A 458 3.89 -21.71 -14.76
N ALA A 459 4.76 -22.71 -14.56
CA ALA A 459 4.67 -23.62 -13.42
C ALA A 459 4.78 -22.86 -12.07
N PRO A 460 4.05 -23.29 -11.01
CA PRO A 460 4.18 -22.70 -9.69
C PRO A 460 5.64 -22.79 -9.21
N ALA A 461 6.11 -21.74 -8.54
CA ALA A 461 7.46 -21.74 -7.99
C ALA A 461 7.38 -22.64 -6.78
N ARG A 462 8.17 -23.71 -6.75
CA ARG A 462 8.36 -24.45 -5.50
C ARG A 462 8.92 -23.48 -4.49
N ALA A 463 8.21 -23.27 -3.38
CA ALA A 463 8.74 -22.54 -2.25
C ALA A 463 10.07 -23.19 -1.89
N ALA A 464 11.14 -22.39 -1.84
CA ALA A 464 12.40 -22.86 -1.29
C ALA A 464 12.15 -23.21 0.18
N GLU A 465 12.15 -24.49 0.51
CA GLU A 465 12.18 -24.94 1.90
C GLU A 465 13.37 -24.27 2.59
N GLY A 466 13.09 -23.66 3.74
CA GLY A 466 14.02 -22.80 4.46
C GLY A 466 15.37 -23.47 4.67
N ALA A 467 16.43 -22.74 4.30
CA ALA A 467 17.74 -22.99 4.86
C ALA A 467 17.62 -22.83 6.38
N ALA A 468 17.64 -23.96 7.08
CA ALA A 468 17.73 -23.99 8.53
C ALA A 468 18.94 -23.15 8.93
N VAL A 469 18.69 -22.05 9.63
CA VAL A 469 19.70 -21.25 10.30
C VAL A 469 20.38 -22.19 11.31
N GLY A 470 21.57 -22.67 10.94
CA GLY A 470 22.41 -23.49 11.80
C GLY A 470 22.65 -22.73 13.10
N ALA A 471 22.09 -23.24 14.19
CA ALA A 471 22.40 -22.77 15.52
C ALA A 471 23.89 -22.93 15.75
N GLY A 472 24.61 -21.80 15.81
CA GLY A 472 25.98 -21.76 16.27
C GLY A 472 26.06 -22.32 17.68
N ARG A 473 26.68 -23.49 17.84
CA ARG A 473 27.19 -23.97 19.12
C ARG A 473 28.69 -23.81 19.11
N GLY A 474 29.17 -22.96 20.00
CA GLY A 474 30.58 -22.71 20.23
C GLY A 474 31.33 -23.95 20.71
N SER A 475 32.59 -24.00 20.25
CA SER A 475 33.79 -24.51 20.92
C SER A 475 33.61 -25.42 22.13
N ALA A 476 33.97 -26.70 21.98
CA ALA A 476 34.74 -27.45 22.96
C ALA A 476 35.42 -28.66 22.28
N ALA A 477 36.63 -28.97 22.74
CA ALA A 477 37.62 -29.82 22.12
C ALA A 477 37.26 -31.33 22.04
N ALA A 478 37.91 -32.02 21.10
CA ALA A 478 37.96 -33.48 21.00
C ALA A 478 38.66 -34.13 22.22
N PRO A 479 38.46 -35.43 22.49
CA PRO A 479 39.25 -36.43 21.77
C PRO A 479 38.53 -37.74 21.38
N ALA A 480 39.20 -38.41 20.44
CA ALA A 480 39.12 -39.77 19.91
C ALA A 480 38.33 -40.86 20.68
N THR A 481 37.66 -41.74 19.92
CA THR A 481 38.00 -43.18 19.74
C THR A 481 36.88 -43.93 19.01
N GLY A 482 37.22 -44.98 18.25
CA GLY A 482 36.38 -46.18 18.16
C GLY A 482 35.60 -46.46 16.87
N ALA A 483 36.27 -47.15 15.94
CA ALA A 483 35.81 -48.31 15.14
C ALA A 483 34.31 -48.57 14.88
N GLY A 484 33.97 -48.86 13.61
CA GLY A 484 32.75 -49.60 13.26
C GLY A 484 32.52 -49.73 11.74
N ARG A 485 32.56 -50.96 11.23
CA ARG A 485 32.47 -51.37 9.81
C ARG A 485 31.02 -51.45 9.29
N ALA A 486 30.90 -51.40 7.95
CA ALA A 486 30.04 -52.19 7.03
C ALA A 486 29.36 -51.27 5.99
N ALA A 487 29.65 -51.32 4.68
CA ALA A 487 29.21 -52.31 3.67
C ALA A 487 27.67 -52.44 3.65
N GLY A 488 26.91 -52.25 2.57
CA GLY A 488 27.16 -52.07 1.14
C GLY A 488 25.80 -52.06 0.40
N ALA A 489 25.84 -52.26 -0.93
CA ALA A 489 24.74 -52.42 -1.90
C ALA A 489 24.05 -51.10 -2.35
N GLU A 490 24.38 -50.55 -3.51
CA GLU A 490 24.06 -50.97 -4.90
C GLU A 490 22.65 -50.58 -5.37
N ARG A 491 22.65 -49.75 -6.42
CA ARG A 491 21.53 -49.37 -7.28
C ARG A 491 21.05 -50.58 -8.11
N PRO A 492 19.84 -50.47 -8.67
CA PRO A 492 19.72 -50.72 -10.10
C PRO A 492 19.08 -49.55 -10.86
N ALA A 493 19.54 -49.44 -12.10
CA ALA A 493 19.06 -48.54 -13.13
C ALA A 493 17.84 -49.15 -13.87
N GLY A 494 17.09 -48.30 -14.57
CA GLY A 494 16.33 -48.71 -15.76
C GLY A 494 14.96 -48.05 -15.87
N GLY A 495 14.67 -47.48 -17.05
CA GLY A 495 13.30 -47.29 -17.51
C GLY A 495 12.98 -45.94 -18.14
N THR A 496 13.48 -45.70 -19.35
CA THR A 496 13.03 -44.64 -20.26
C THR A 496 11.67 -44.97 -20.89
N GLY A 497 10.74 -44.01 -20.93
CA GLY A 497 9.53 -44.07 -21.76
C GLY A 497 8.58 -42.89 -21.50
N PRO A 498 8.16 -42.12 -22.51
CA PRO A 498 7.42 -40.87 -22.31
C PRO A 498 5.91 -41.12 -22.19
N ALA A 499 5.25 -40.41 -21.27
CA ALA A 499 3.79 -40.31 -21.21
C ALA A 499 3.35 -38.83 -21.32
N PRO A 500 2.22 -38.54 -21.97
CA PRO A 500 1.96 -37.26 -22.61
C PRO A 500 1.50 -36.16 -21.64
N ALA A 501 1.90 -34.93 -21.98
CA ALA A 501 1.45 -33.70 -21.35
C ALA A 501 -0.04 -33.44 -21.64
N ALA A 502 -0.88 -33.47 -20.60
CA ALA A 502 -2.23 -32.95 -20.64
C ALA A 502 -2.19 -31.44 -20.38
N ALA A 503 -2.17 -30.65 -21.46
CA ALA A 503 -2.38 -29.21 -21.40
C ALA A 503 -3.89 -28.92 -21.35
N GLY A 504 -4.41 -28.52 -20.18
CA GLY A 504 -5.78 -28.03 -20.03
C GLY A 504 -5.93 -26.67 -20.68
N ARG A 505 -6.52 -26.62 -21.88
CA ARG A 505 -7.02 -25.39 -22.51
C ARG A 505 -8.41 -25.07 -21.96
N TRP A 506 -8.60 -23.88 -21.42
CA TRP A 506 -9.92 -23.33 -21.11
C TRP A 506 -10.57 -22.84 -22.42
N LEU A 507 -11.60 -23.55 -22.90
CA LEU A 507 -12.46 -23.10 -24.01
C LEU A 507 -13.64 -22.33 -23.42
N ALA A 508 -13.78 -21.07 -23.84
CA ALA A 508 -14.93 -20.23 -23.55
C ALA A 508 -16.19 -20.81 -24.22
N ALA A 509 -17.25 -21.04 -23.45
CA ALA A 509 -18.57 -21.37 -23.97
C ALA A 509 -19.39 -20.08 -24.10
N ALA A 510 -19.82 -19.76 -25.32
CA ALA A 510 -20.78 -18.70 -25.60
C ALA A 510 -22.20 -19.17 -25.22
N PRO A 511 -23.06 -18.35 -24.60
CA PRO A 511 -24.47 -18.70 -24.42
C PRO A 511 -25.26 -18.44 -25.70
N GLY A 512 -25.83 -19.52 -26.23
CA GLY A 512 -26.81 -19.48 -27.32
C GLY A 512 -28.17 -18.96 -26.87
N ALA A 513 -28.83 -18.26 -27.79
CA ALA A 513 -30.18 -17.73 -27.66
C ALA A 513 -31.22 -18.83 -27.38
N VAL A 514 -32.18 -18.52 -26.52
CA VAL A 514 -33.46 -19.24 -26.45
C VAL A 514 -34.58 -18.19 -26.46
N GLU A 515 -35.23 -18.08 -27.61
CA GLU A 515 -36.57 -17.51 -27.75
C GLU A 515 -37.60 -18.50 -27.21
N GLY A 516 -38.68 -17.98 -26.61
CA GLY A 516 -39.88 -18.77 -26.30
C GLY A 516 -40.67 -18.19 -25.14
N GLY A 517 -41.48 -17.17 -25.38
CA GLY A 517 -42.49 -16.72 -24.42
C GLY A 517 -43.77 -17.54 -24.51
N ILE A 518 -44.51 -17.68 -23.40
CA ILE A 518 -45.99 -17.81 -23.35
C ILE A 518 -46.48 -17.22 -22.00
N ALA A 519 -47.64 -16.58 -22.07
CA ALA A 519 -48.38 -15.78 -21.10
C ALA A 519 -48.93 -16.51 -19.85
N GLY A 520 -49.37 -15.70 -18.86
CA GLY A 520 -50.60 -15.98 -18.11
C GLY A 520 -50.54 -15.80 -16.59
N ALA A 521 -51.40 -14.87 -16.12
CA ALA A 521 -51.85 -14.58 -14.74
C ALA A 521 -50.97 -13.70 -13.86
#